data_AF-B4P612-F1
#
_entry.id   AF-B4P612-F1
#
_cell.length_a   1.000
_cell.length_b   1.000
_cell.length_c   1.000
_cell.angle_alpha   90.00
_cell.angle_beta   90.00
_cell.angle_gamma   90.00
#
_symmetry.space_group_name_H-M   'P 1'
#
loop_
_entity.id
_entity.type
_entity.pdbx_description
1 polymer ?
#
loop_
_entity_poly.entity_id
_entity_poly.type
_entity_poly.pdbx_seq_one_letter_code
_entity_poly.pdbx_strand_id
1 'polypeptide(L)'
;MVLRKFLYCWPLKYGVVTVGIAFGLADFIVGSIGWDMVISNKYPNYVVEFFRTMDTQICVAGFATLFWLMMLDHFLLIYAVFYNKLLIIGTWLLINYMVFLFTLVTVLLDGLLILRIIALGYCLIVVKSYYSELTTGVDVDSESSEGAISNDNESNP
;
A
#
# COMPACT_ATOMS: atom_id res chain seq x y z
N MET A 1 16.47 10.80 -15.95
CA MET A 1 17.32 11.31 -14.84
C MET A 1 16.81 12.60 -14.18
N VAL A 2 15.87 13.37 -14.77
CA VAL A 2 15.39 14.64 -14.19
C VAL A 2 14.33 14.46 -13.08
N LEU A 3 13.51 13.40 -13.13
CA LEU A 3 12.52 13.10 -12.08
C LEU A 3 13.14 12.69 -10.73
N ARG A 4 14.40 12.21 -10.76
CA ARG A 4 15.15 11.78 -9.55
C ARG A 4 15.54 12.94 -8.64
N LYS A 5 15.62 14.17 -9.17
CA LYS A 5 16.04 15.36 -8.41
C LYS A 5 14.88 16.13 -7.76
N PHE A 6 13.65 15.95 -8.24
CA PHE A 6 12.49 16.67 -7.68
C PHE A 6 11.92 16.01 -6.41
N LEU A 7 12.15 14.72 -6.18
CA LEU A 7 11.80 14.03 -4.93
C LEU A 7 12.81 14.28 -3.78
N TYR A 8 13.88 15.04 -3.99
CA TYR A 8 14.98 15.17 -3.02
C TYR A 8 14.65 16.03 -1.78
N CYS A 9 13.51 16.74 -1.74
CA CYS A 9 13.16 17.58 -0.60
C CYS A 9 12.34 16.88 0.50
N TRP A 10 11.81 15.68 0.24
CA TRP A 10 11.08 14.91 1.25
C TRP A 10 11.71 13.51 1.34
N PRO A 11 12.21 13.07 2.51
CA PRO A 11 12.81 11.76 2.62
C PRO A 11 11.76 10.70 2.23
N LEU A 12 12.12 9.81 1.32
CA LEU A 12 11.20 8.86 0.69
C LEU A 12 10.42 8.03 1.73
N LYS A 13 11.08 7.73 2.85
CA LYS A 13 10.50 7.16 4.08
C LYS A 13 9.24 7.90 4.54
N TYR A 14 9.31 9.23 4.70
CA TYR A 14 8.15 10.01 5.13
C TYR A 14 7.07 10.06 4.05
N GLY A 15 7.42 9.98 2.77
CA GLY A 15 6.45 9.85 1.68
C GLY A 15 5.59 8.59 1.84
N VAL A 16 6.24 7.43 2.05
CA VAL A 16 5.53 6.16 2.30
C VAL A 16 4.69 6.22 3.57
N VAL A 17 5.19 6.82 4.65
CA VAL A 17 4.41 7.00 5.90
C VAL A 17 3.18 7.88 5.68
N THR A 18 3.31 8.99 4.96
CA THR A 18 2.15 9.86 4.67
C THR A 18 1.08 9.15 3.85
N VAL A 19 1.50 8.33 2.87
CA VAL A 19 0.59 7.49 2.08
C VAL A 19 -0.14 6.50 2.98
N GLY A 20 0.58 5.76 3.82
CA GLY A 20 -0.02 4.78 4.73
C GLY A 20 -1.02 5.42 5.69
N ILE A 21 -0.71 6.59 6.26
CA ILE A 21 -1.64 7.29 7.17
C ILE A 21 -2.88 7.79 6.42
N ALA A 22 -2.70 8.45 5.28
CA ALA A 22 -3.82 9.05 4.53
C ALA A 22 -4.82 7.98 4.06
N PHE A 23 -4.32 6.90 3.45
CA PHE A 23 -5.17 5.81 2.99
C PHE A 23 -5.73 4.98 4.15
N GLY A 24 -4.92 4.68 5.16
CA GLY A 24 -5.40 3.96 6.34
C GLY A 24 -6.54 4.68 7.05
N LEU A 25 -6.44 6.01 7.22
CA LEU A 25 -7.52 6.80 7.81
C LEU A 25 -8.76 6.88 6.92
N ALA A 26 -8.58 7.05 5.60
CA ALA A 26 -9.71 7.08 4.67
C ALA A 26 -10.47 5.75 4.69
N ASP A 27 -9.77 4.62 4.62
CA ASP A 27 -10.36 3.29 4.66
C ASP A 27 -11.00 2.99 6.03
N PHE A 28 -10.42 3.48 7.12
CA PHE A 28 -11.04 3.38 8.45
C PHE A 28 -12.37 4.11 8.51
N ILE A 29 -12.44 5.36 8.02
CA ILE A 29 -13.65 6.17 8.02
C ILE A 29 -14.72 5.50 7.15
N VAL A 30 -14.38 5.12 5.92
CA VAL A 30 -15.32 4.49 4.98
C VAL A 30 -15.81 3.14 5.52
N GLY A 31 -14.92 2.30 6.06
CA GLY A 31 -15.28 1.03 6.69
C GLY A 31 -16.19 1.21 7.90
N SER A 32 -15.95 2.23 8.72
CA SER A 32 -16.78 2.54 9.89
C SER A 32 -18.18 3.04 9.50
N ILE A 33 -18.29 3.88 8.46
CA ILE A 33 -19.58 4.30 7.90
C ILE A 33 -20.34 3.08 7.35
N GLY A 34 -19.63 2.16 6.69
CA GLY A 34 -20.21 0.89 6.22
C GLY A 34 -20.79 0.05 7.36
N TRP A 35 -20.04 -0.13 8.45
CA TRP A 35 -20.52 -0.85 9.63
C TRP A 35 -21.67 -0.14 10.34
N ASP A 36 -21.64 1.19 10.44
CA ASP A 36 -22.75 1.97 11.00
C ASP A 36 -24.05 1.76 10.20
N MET A 37 -23.97 1.75 8.86
CA MET A 37 -25.13 1.45 8.00
C MET A 37 -25.68 0.04 8.24
N VAL A 38 -24.80 -0.95 8.41
CA VAL A 38 -25.19 -2.35 8.67
C VAL A 38 -25.83 -2.50 10.05
N ILE A 39 -25.26 -1.89 11.09
CA ILE A 39 -25.77 -1.96 12.47
C ILE A 39 -27.09 -1.20 12.61
N SER A 40 -27.15 0.01 12.03
CA SER A 40 -28.36 0.83 12.04
C SER A 40 -29.45 0.32 11.09
N ASN A 41 -29.11 -0.64 10.23
CA ASN A 41 -29.96 -1.18 9.16
C ASN A 41 -30.62 -0.08 8.30
N LYS A 42 -29.86 0.98 8.04
CA LYS A 42 -30.29 2.17 7.29
C LYS A 42 -29.36 2.36 6.10
N TYR A 43 -29.87 2.08 4.92
CA TYR A 43 -29.14 2.24 3.66
C TYR A 43 -29.72 3.40 2.88
N PRO A 44 -28.88 4.33 2.39
CA PRO A 44 -29.34 5.38 1.50
C PRO A 44 -29.75 4.80 0.14
N ASN A 45 -30.71 5.45 -0.53
CA ASN A 45 -31.34 4.93 -1.76
C ASN A 45 -30.32 4.61 -2.87
N TYR A 46 -29.23 5.37 -2.98
CA TYR A 46 -28.20 5.10 -3.99
C TYR A 46 -27.44 3.78 -3.75
N VAL A 47 -27.25 3.38 -2.49
CA VAL A 47 -26.60 2.11 -2.13
C VAL A 47 -27.52 0.94 -2.43
N VAL A 48 -28.80 1.09 -2.11
CA VAL A 48 -29.82 0.07 -2.41
C VAL A 48 -29.97 -0.11 -3.91
N GLU A 49 -29.99 0.98 -4.70
CA GLU A 49 -30.05 0.90 -6.15
C GLU A 49 -28.79 0.28 -6.76
N PHE A 50 -27.61 0.62 -6.23
CA PHE A 50 -26.35 0.01 -6.66
C PHE A 50 -26.34 -1.51 -6.43
N PHE A 51 -26.87 -1.96 -5.29
CA PHE A 51 -26.99 -3.38 -4.95
C PHE A 51 -28.37 -3.98 -5.26
N ARG A 52 -29.15 -3.40 -6.19
CA ARG A 52 -30.55 -3.80 -6.42
C ARG A 52 -30.75 -5.29 -6.73
N THR A 53 -29.74 -5.95 -7.29
CA THR A 53 -29.76 -7.38 -7.64
C THR A 53 -29.16 -8.30 -6.56
N MET A 54 -28.66 -7.75 -5.47
CA MET A 54 -27.96 -8.47 -4.39
C MET A 54 -28.50 -8.06 -3.01
N ASP A 55 -28.20 -8.85 -1.98
CA ASP A 55 -28.51 -8.46 -0.60
C ASP A 55 -27.63 -7.28 -0.18
N THR A 56 -28.24 -6.10 -0.07
CA THR A 56 -27.56 -4.84 0.25
C THR A 56 -26.82 -4.94 1.60
N GLN A 57 -27.40 -5.60 2.60
CA GLN A 57 -26.79 -5.70 3.92
C GLN A 57 -25.49 -6.52 3.86
N ILE A 58 -25.54 -7.67 3.20
CA ILE A 58 -24.37 -8.56 3.05
C ILE A 58 -23.28 -7.88 2.22
N CYS A 59 -23.66 -7.22 1.13
CA CYS A 59 -22.72 -6.48 0.29
C CYS A 59 -22.03 -5.35 1.06
N VAL A 60 -22.80 -4.50 1.76
CA VAL A 60 -22.24 -3.39 2.54
C VAL A 60 -21.34 -3.90 3.66
N ALA A 61 -21.73 -4.96 4.37
CA ALA A 61 -20.88 -5.58 5.40
C ALA A 61 -19.58 -6.13 4.81
N GLY A 62 -19.64 -6.78 3.63
CA GLY A 62 -18.47 -7.27 2.92
C GLY A 62 -17.51 -6.15 2.53
N PHE A 63 -18.00 -5.08 1.91
CA PHE A 63 -17.18 -3.92 1.57
C PHE A 63 -16.61 -3.22 2.81
N ALA A 64 -17.39 -3.03 3.87
CA ALA A 64 -16.93 -2.44 5.12
C ALA A 64 -15.77 -3.25 5.73
N THR A 65 -15.89 -4.58 5.73
CA THR A 65 -14.84 -5.49 6.20
C THR A 65 -13.59 -5.40 5.34
N LEU A 66 -13.75 -5.34 4.01
CA LEU A 66 -12.62 -5.17 3.08
C LEU A 66 -11.88 -3.85 3.32
N PHE A 67 -12.60 -2.74 3.55
CA PHE A 67 -11.97 -1.46 3.88
C PHE A 67 -11.20 -1.51 5.20
N TRP A 68 -11.73 -2.18 6.22
CA TRP A 68 -10.96 -2.41 7.45
C TRP A 68 -9.72 -3.28 7.24
N LEU A 69 -9.78 -4.30 6.38
CA LEU A 69 -8.62 -5.11 6.05
C LEU A 69 -7.55 -4.29 5.31
N MET A 70 -7.96 -3.42 4.38
CA MET A 70 -7.07 -2.48 3.69
C MET A 70 -6.45 -1.45 4.65
N MET A 71 -7.21 -0.94 5.62
CA MET A 71 -6.67 -0.09 6.68
C MET A 71 -5.54 -0.80 7.44
N LEU A 72 -5.75 -2.06 7.85
CA LEU A 72 -4.72 -2.83 8.55
C LEU A 72 -3.48 -3.03 7.67
N ASP A 73 -3.67 -3.31 6.37
CA ASP A 73 -2.58 -3.40 5.40
C ASP A 73 -1.77 -2.09 5.31
N HIS A 74 -2.43 -0.93 5.28
CA HIS A 74 -1.76 0.38 5.31
C HIS A 74 -1.02 0.66 6.63
N PHE A 75 -1.54 0.25 7.78
CA PHE A 75 -0.81 0.35 9.05
C PHE A 75 0.38 -0.61 9.12
N LEU A 76 0.25 -1.79 8.53
CA LEU A 76 1.34 -2.75 8.39
C LEU A 76 2.48 -2.16 7.53
N LEU A 77 2.16 -1.40 6.49
CA LEU A 77 3.14 -0.66 5.71
C LEU A 77 3.91 0.35 6.56
N ILE A 78 3.22 1.15 7.38
CA ILE A 78 3.86 2.13 8.28
C ILE A 78 4.83 1.40 9.22
N TYR A 79 4.36 0.32 9.85
CA TYR A 79 5.20 -0.52 10.69
C TYR A 79 6.44 -1.03 9.94
N ALA A 80 6.25 -1.58 8.74
CA ALA A 80 7.34 -2.12 7.94
C ALA A 80 8.39 -1.07 7.58
N VAL A 81 7.98 0.18 7.37
CA VAL A 81 8.87 1.31 7.09
C VAL A 81 9.68 1.73 8.32
N PHE A 82 9.12 1.66 9.53
CA PHE A 82 9.85 1.97 10.76
C PHE A 82 10.86 0.87 11.13
N TYR A 83 10.52 -0.39 10.89
CA TYR A 83 11.35 -1.55 11.23
C TYR A 83 12.14 -2.12 10.04
N ASN A 84 12.15 -1.42 8.89
CA ASN A 84 12.82 -1.82 7.65
C ASN A 84 12.54 -3.29 7.24
N LYS A 85 11.29 -3.73 7.38
CA LYS A 85 10.89 -5.12 7.05
C LYS A 85 10.54 -5.23 5.57
N LEU A 86 11.56 -5.52 4.76
CA LEU A 86 11.47 -5.57 3.30
C LEU A 86 10.36 -6.50 2.79
N LEU A 87 10.25 -7.72 3.33
CA LEU A 87 9.20 -8.67 2.94
C LEU A 87 7.80 -8.09 3.10
N ILE A 88 7.54 -7.36 4.18
CA ILE A 88 6.22 -6.79 4.46
C ILE A 88 5.90 -5.66 3.45
N ILE A 89 6.89 -4.82 3.12
CA ILE A 89 6.74 -3.77 2.10
C ILE A 89 6.47 -4.40 0.72
N GLY A 90 7.15 -5.51 0.40
CA GLY A 90 6.92 -6.27 -0.83
C GLY A 90 5.52 -6.89 -0.89
N THR A 91 5.05 -7.49 0.20
CA THR A 91 3.69 -8.02 0.30
C THR A 91 2.64 -6.92 0.15
N TRP A 92 2.85 -5.76 0.79
CA TRP A 92 1.96 -4.60 0.64
C TRP A 92 1.85 -4.15 -0.82
N LEU A 93 2.99 -4.08 -1.53
CA LEU A 93 3.03 -3.74 -2.97
C LEU A 93 2.22 -4.75 -3.80
N LEU A 94 2.34 -6.04 -3.50
CA LEU A 94 1.61 -7.09 -4.21
C LEU A 94 0.09 -6.97 -4.01
N ILE A 95 -0.36 -6.81 -2.76
CA ILE A 95 -1.78 -6.67 -2.42
C ILE A 95 -2.36 -5.43 -3.12
N ASN A 96 -1.70 -4.27 -2.98
CA ASN A 96 -2.20 -3.02 -3.56
C ASN A 96 -2.13 -3.01 -5.09
N TYR A 97 -1.18 -3.75 -5.69
CA TYR A 97 -1.16 -3.97 -7.13
C TYR A 97 -2.36 -4.81 -7.61
N MET A 98 -2.73 -5.87 -6.88
CA MET A 98 -3.93 -6.65 -7.21
C MET A 98 -5.20 -5.81 -7.07
N VAL A 99 -5.34 -5.04 -5.99
CA VAL A 99 -6.46 -4.10 -5.79
C VAL A 99 -6.51 -3.07 -6.92
N PHE A 100 -5.36 -2.55 -7.34
CA PHE A 100 -5.28 -1.64 -8.49
C PHE A 100 -5.81 -2.28 -9.77
N LEU A 101 -5.44 -3.53 -10.08
CA LEU A 101 -5.95 -4.26 -11.25
C LEU A 101 -7.47 -4.46 -11.19
N PHE A 102 -8.02 -4.88 -10.05
CA PHE A 102 -9.47 -5.02 -9.87
C PHE A 102 -10.20 -3.67 -10.00
N THR A 103 -9.59 -2.60 -9.48
CA THR A 103 -10.15 -1.24 -9.59
C THR A 103 -10.15 -0.75 -11.04
N LEU A 104 -9.13 -1.11 -11.82
CA LEU A 104 -9.05 -0.79 -13.25
C LEU A 104 -10.23 -1.40 -14.03
N VAL A 105 -10.59 -2.65 -13.74
CA VAL A 105 -11.75 -3.31 -14.36
C VAL A 105 -13.07 -2.62 -13.97
N THR A 106 -13.18 -2.16 -12.72
CA THR A 106 -14.41 -1.52 -12.22
C THR A 106 -14.53 -0.04 -12.59
N VAL A 107 -13.45 0.64 -12.98
CA VAL A 107 -13.48 2.04 -13.43
C VAL A 107 -14.36 2.27 -14.66
N LEU A 108 -14.53 1.23 -15.47
CA LEU A 108 -15.44 1.22 -16.62
C LEU A 108 -16.91 1.43 -16.21
N LEU A 109 -17.23 1.22 -14.93
CA LEU A 109 -18.59 1.32 -14.38
C LEU A 109 -18.84 2.65 -13.66
N ASP A 110 -17.80 3.31 -13.13
CA ASP A 110 -17.95 4.57 -12.38
C ASP A 110 -16.72 5.47 -12.52
N GLY A 111 -16.94 6.70 -13.01
CA GLY A 111 -15.90 7.71 -13.20
C GLY A 111 -15.29 8.23 -11.90
N LEU A 112 -15.98 8.11 -10.75
CA LEU A 112 -15.41 8.47 -9.45
C LEU A 112 -14.25 7.54 -9.06
N LEU A 113 -14.20 6.32 -9.60
CA LEU A 113 -13.10 5.38 -9.36
C LEU A 113 -11.80 5.78 -10.05
N ILE A 114 -11.83 6.70 -11.03
CA ILE A 114 -10.63 7.18 -11.74
C ILE A 114 -9.67 7.88 -10.77
N LEU A 115 -10.20 8.71 -9.87
CA LEU A 115 -9.38 9.41 -8.87
C LEU A 115 -8.68 8.42 -7.93
N ARG A 116 -9.38 7.33 -7.57
CA ARG A 116 -8.81 6.24 -6.75
C ARG A 116 -7.67 5.52 -7.48
N ILE A 117 -7.80 5.27 -8.78
CA ILE A 117 -6.74 4.67 -9.60
C ILE A 117 -5.50 5.56 -9.66
N ILE A 118 -5.68 6.86 -9.92
CA ILE A 118 -4.55 7.80 -9.98
C ILE A 118 -3.82 7.83 -8.63
N ALA A 119 -4.58 7.91 -7.52
CA ALA A 119 -4.03 7.94 -6.19
C ALA A 119 -3.29 6.62 -5.84
N LEU A 120 -3.89 5.46 -6.10
CA LEU A 120 -3.25 4.16 -5.89
C LEU A 120 -2.01 3.96 -6.76
N GLY A 121 -2.07 4.36 -8.04
CA GLY A 121 -0.96 4.28 -8.97
C GLY A 121 0.24 5.13 -8.51
N TYR A 122 -0.02 6.35 -8.03
CA TYR A 122 1.02 7.18 -7.43
C TYR A 122 1.64 6.53 -6.20
N CYS A 123 0.82 5.96 -5.31
CA CYS A 123 1.29 5.27 -4.12
C CYS A 123 2.20 4.08 -4.46
N LEU A 124 1.79 3.25 -5.42
CA LEU A 124 2.62 2.12 -5.88
C LEU A 124 3.99 2.59 -6.38
N ILE A 125 4.05 3.71 -7.10
CA ILE A 125 5.34 4.27 -7.58
C ILE A 125 6.21 4.72 -6.40
N VAL A 126 5.63 5.44 -5.43
CA VAL A 126 6.38 5.94 -4.26
C VAL A 126 6.90 4.78 -3.41
N VAL A 127 6.04 3.83 -3.05
CA VAL A 127 6.42 2.69 -2.21
C VAL A 127 7.39 1.75 -2.93
N LYS A 128 7.20 1.52 -4.23
CA LYS A 128 8.17 0.74 -5.04
C LYS A 128 9.53 1.42 -5.07
N SER A 129 9.57 2.75 -5.19
CA SER A 129 10.83 3.49 -5.19
C SER A 129 11.57 3.32 -3.87
N TYR A 130 10.84 3.36 -2.75
CA TYR A 130 11.41 3.10 -1.42
C TYR A 130 11.87 1.65 -1.24
N TYR A 131 11.06 0.69 -1.68
CA TYR A 131 11.43 -0.73 -1.66
C TYR A 131 12.73 -0.99 -2.44
N SER A 132 12.87 -0.39 -3.64
CA SER A 132 14.07 -0.52 -4.46
C SER A 132 15.32 0.03 -3.78
N GLU A 133 15.20 1.18 -3.09
CA GLU A 133 16.29 1.80 -2.34
C GLU A 133 16.77 0.91 -1.18
N LEU A 134 15.83 0.32 -0.44
CA LEU A 134 16.13 -0.64 0.63
C LEU A 134 16.82 -1.90 0.10
N THR A 135 16.35 -2.49 -0.99
CA THR A 135 17.01 -3.67 -1.59
C THR A 135 18.45 -3.38 -2.00
N THR A 136 18.70 -2.24 -2.64
CA THR A 136 20.07 -1.87 -3.05
C THR A 136 21.00 -1.61 -1.87
N GLY A 137 20.49 -1.15 -0.72
CA GLY A 137 21.30 -1.00 0.49
C GLY A 137 21.69 -2.35 1.11
N VAL A 138 20.77 -3.32 1.11
CA VAL A 138 21.01 -4.67 1.65
C VAL A 138 22.07 -5.43 0.83
N ASP A 139 22.06 -5.29 -0.49
CA ASP A 139 23.03 -5.97 -1.37
C ASP A 139 24.46 -5.43 -1.14
N VAL A 140 24.61 -4.12 -0.92
CA VAL A 140 25.91 -3.47 -0.64
C VAL A 140 26.48 -3.88 0.72
N ASP A 141 25.63 -3.98 1.75
CA ASP A 141 26.06 -4.43 3.09
C ASP A 141 26.44 -5.93 3.10
N SER A 142 25.81 -6.74 2.24
CA SER A 142 26.11 -8.17 2.10
C SER A 142 27.47 -8.40 1.39
N GLU A 143 27.75 -7.67 0.31
CA GLU A 143 29.05 -7.72 -0.37
C GLU A 143 30.20 -7.18 0.50
N SER A 144 29.94 -6.16 1.31
CA SER A 144 30.89 -5.61 2.29
C SER A 144 31.28 -6.64 3.37
N SER A 145 30.37 -7.55 3.74
CA SER A 145 30.62 -8.52 4.80
C SER A 145 31.30 -9.81 4.31
N GLU A 146 31.19 -10.16 3.03
CA GLU A 146 31.89 -11.32 2.45
C GLU A 146 33.36 -11.03 2.07
N GLY A 147 33.73 -9.76 1.90
CA GLY A 147 35.10 -9.36 1.54
C GLY A 147 36.15 -9.35 2.65
N ALA A 148 35.79 -9.70 3.90
CA ALA A 148 36.66 -9.54 5.08
C ALA A 148 37.32 -10.83 5.60
N ILE A 149 37.19 -11.97 4.91
CA ILE A 149 37.82 -13.25 5.33
C ILE A 149 38.55 -13.92 4.16
N SER A 150 39.62 -13.32 3.67
CA SER A 150 40.73 -14.05 3.01
C SER A 150 41.89 -13.11 2.73
N ASN A 151 42.74 -12.89 3.73
CA ASN A 151 44.14 -12.53 3.51
C ASN A 151 44.85 -12.66 4.86
N ASP A 152 45.30 -13.87 5.19
CA ASP A 152 46.46 -14.07 6.04
C ASP A 152 47.11 -15.42 5.71
N ASN A 153 48.44 -15.37 5.58
CA ASN A 153 49.41 -16.41 5.19
C ASN A 153 49.48 -16.70 3.68
N GLU A 154 50.61 -16.53 2.98
CA GLU A 154 52.00 -16.57 3.43
C GLU A 154 52.88 -15.89 2.36
N SER A 155 53.70 -14.92 2.78
CA SER A 155 54.68 -14.26 1.92
C SER A 155 56.10 -14.76 2.22
N ASN A 156 56.71 -15.36 1.19
CA ASN A 156 58.14 -15.37 0.80
C ASN A 156 59.21 -15.96 1.75
N PRO A 157 60.43 -16.29 1.22
CA PRO A 157 60.89 -16.43 -0.16
C PRO A 157 61.34 -17.86 -0.55
#